data_AF-A0A497IH79-F1
#
_entry.id   AF-A0A497IH79-F1
#
_cell.length_a   1.000
_cell.length_b   1.000
_cell.length_c   1.000
_cell.angle_alpha   90.00
_cell.angle_beta   90.00
_cell.angle_gamma   90.00
#
_symmetry.space_group_name_H-M   'P 1'
#
loop_
_entity.id
_entity.type
_entity.pdbx_description
1 polymer ?
#
loop_
_entity_poly.entity_id
_entity_poly.type
_entity_poly.pdbx_seq_one_letter_code
_entity_poly.pdbx_strand_id
1 'polypeptide(L)'
;MFYRQIEDLAALFSAARDPVVLTAIGVSIAATTCSTLIAFTFGVPLAYLLARKNFPGKSLVEGVIDIPMMIPHVVAGIALYGVLMRSGVIGAPFDMLGVTLVDAFSGIVLAMLFMSLPYLVDTAREGFRSVDERLENVSRSLGASPWQTFRRVSFPLAFSSIYNGCILAWARGISE
;
A
#
# COMPACT_ATOMS: atom_id res chain seq x y z
N MET A 1 -36.17 -12.66 2.58
CA MET A 1 -36.28 -11.51 1.65
C MET A 1 -35.00 -11.28 0.84
N PHE A 2 -33.80 -11.46 1.41
CA PHE A 2 -32.51 -11.34 0.69
C PHE A 2 -32.23 -12.42 -0.39
N TYR A 3 -32.77 -13.64 -0.24
CA TYR A 3 -32.47 -14.75 -1.17
C TYR A 3 -33.04 -14.57 -2.60
N ARG A 4 -34.02 -13.67 -2.81
CA ARG A 4 -34.61 -13.44 -4.15
C ARG A 4 -33.78 -12.53 -5.07
N GLN A 5 -32.81 -11.79 -4.54
CA GLN A 5 -31.95 -10.92 -5.36
C GLN A 5 -30.83 -11.68 -6.08
N ILE A 6 -30.44 -12.86 -5.59
CA ILE A 6 -29.33 -13.65 -6.16
C ILE A 6 -29.76 -14.39 -7.44
N GLU A 7 -31.06 -14.69 -7.59
CA GLU A 7 -31.62 -15.34 -8.79
C GLU A 7 -31.99 -14.35 -9.90
N ASP A 8 -31.94 -13.04 -9.63
CA ASP A 8 -32.28 -12.01 -10.59
C ASP A 8 -31.08 -11.66 -11.47
N LEU A 9 -30.73 -12.59 -12.37
CA LEU A 9 -29.70 -12.38 -13.39
C LEU A 9 -29.97 -11.10 -14.20
N ALA A 10 -31.24 -10.72 -14.38
CA ALA A 10 -31.61 -9.50 -15.09
C ALA A 10 -31.21 -8.24 -14.32
N ALA A 11 -31.39 -8.22 -13.00
CA ALA A 11 -30.89 -7.14 -12.14
C ALA A 11 -29.35 -7.03 -12.20
N LEU A 12 -28.64 -8.16 -12.18
CA LEU A 12 -27.18 -8.19 -12.27
C LEU A 12 -26.68 -7.66 -13.64
N PHE A 13 -27.32 -8.05 -14.73
CA PHE A 13 -27.04 -7.53 -16.07
C PHE A 13 -27.37 -6.04 -16.20
N SER A 14 -28.42 -5.55 -15.52
CA SER A 14 -28.75 -4.13 -15.51
C SER A 14 -27.72 -3.29 -14.76
N ALA A 15 -27.27 -3.77 -13.60
CA ALA A 15 -26.22 -3.12 -12.80
C ALA A 15 -24.86 -3.14 -13.53
N ALA A 16 -24.54 -4.23 -14.24
CA ALA A 16 -23.31 -4.33 -15.03
C ALA A 16 -23.23 -3.34 -16.21
N ARG A 17 -24.38 -2.81 -16.66
CA ARG A 17 -24.45 -1.78 -17.72
C ARG A 17 -24.67 -0.37 -17.18
N ASP A 18 -24.82 -0.23 -15.86
CA ASP A 18 -25.04 1.07 -15.24
C ASP A 18 -23.75 1.89 -15.32
N PRO A 19 -23.77 3.09 -15.96
CA PRO A 19 -22.60 3.94 -16.07
C PRO A 19 -22.04 4.38 -14.70
N VAL A 20 -22.88 4.48 -13.67
CA VAL A 20 -22.46 4.83 -12.31
C VAL A 20 -21.63 3.71 -11.70
N VAL A 21 -22.07 2.46 -11.83
CA VAL A 21 -21.35 1.28 -11.34
C VAL A 21 -20.01 1.15 -12.05
N LEU A 22 -20.00 1.29 -13.37
CA LEU A 22 -18.76 1.22 -14.17
C LEU A 22 -17.76 2.32 -13.78
N THR A 23 -18.25 3.54 -13.55
CA THR A 23 -17.42 4.66 -13.10
C THR A 23 -16.84 4.40 -11.71
N ALA A 24 -17.65 3.89 -10.77
CA ALA A 24 -17.21 3.57 -9.42
C ALA A 24 -16.14 2.46 -9.41
N ILE A 25 -16.33 1.40 -10.21
CA ILE A 25 -15.32 0.34 -10.40
C ILE A 25 -14.04 0.92 -10.98
N GLY A 26 -14.15 1.78 -12.00
CA GLY A 26 -12.99 2.43 -12.63
C GLY A 26 -12.19 3.29 -11.64
N VAL A 27 -12.87 4.10 -10.84
CA VAL A 27 -12.24 4.91 -9.77
C VAL A 27 -11.55 4.03 -8.75
N SER A 28 -12.20 2.95 -8.31
CA SER A 28 -11.65 2.02 -7.32
C SER A 28 -10.39 1.32 -7.83
N ILE A 29 -10.41 0.80 -9.07
CA ILE A 29 -9.23 0.18 -9.68
C ILE A 29 -8.11 1.20 -9.87
N ALA A 30 -8.42 2.41 -10.34
CA ALA A 30 -7.43 3.45 -10.54
C ALA A 30 -6.79 3.88 -9.21
N ALA A 31 -7.60 4.13 -8.19
CA ALA A 31 -7.13 4.59 -6.88
C ALA A 31 -6.27 3.53 -6.18
N THR A 32 -6.70 2.27 -6.19
CA THR A 32 -5.94 1.16 -5.59
C THR A 32 -4.64 0.89 -6.32
N THR A 33 -4.63 0.99 -7.66
CA THR A 33 -3.40 0.86 -8.45
C THR A 33 -2.42 1.98 -8.13
N CYS A 34 -2.87 3.23 -8.09
CA CYS A 34 -2.04 4.37 -7.68
C CYS A 34 -1.49 4.19 -6.26
N SER A 35 -2.34 3.78 -5.33
CA SER A 35 -1.95 3.47 -3.95
C SER A 35 -0.86 2.41 -3.89
N THR A 36 -1.04 1.27 -4.56
CA THR A 36 -0.06 0.17 -4.59
C THR A 36 1.25 0.60 -5.24
N LEU A 37 1.23 1.45 -6.27
CA LEU A 37 2.47 1.97 -6.88
C LEU A 37 3.24 2.89 -5.92
N ILE A 38 2.54 3.73 -5.17
CA ILE A 38 3.15 4.56 -4.12
C ILE A 38 3.71 3.65 -3.02
N ALA A 39 2.92 2.69 -2.54
CA ALA A 39 3.33 1.70 -1.54
C ALA A 39 4.55 0.89 -1.99
N PHE A 40 4.62 0.49 -3.26
CA PHE A 40 5.78 -0.21 -3.82
C PHE A 40 7.02 0.69 -3.81
N THR A 41 6.88 1.93 -4.27
CA THR A 41 8.00 2.87 -4.43
C THR A 41 8.66 3.21 -3.08
N PHE A 42 7.86 3.42 -2.03
CA PHE A 42 8.37 3.81 -0.71
C PHE A 42 8.47 2.63 0.27
N GLY A 43 7.55 1.68 0.19
CA GLY A 43 7.45 0.53 1.08
C GLY A 43 8.51 -0.54 0.80
N VAL A 44 8.90 -0.78 -0.45
CA VAL A 44 9.97 -1.78 -0.76
C VAL A 44 11.33 -1.35 -0.19
N PRO A 45 11.81 -0.10 -0.38
CA PRO A 45 13.02 0.37 0.27
C PRO A 45 12.94 0.31 1.80
N LEU A 46 11.78 0.66 2.37
CA LEU A 46 11.54 0.61 3.81
C LEU A 46 11.60 -0.83 4.33
N ALA A 47 10.96 -1.77 3.64
CA ALA A 47 10.98 -3.19 3.95
C ALA A 47 12.41 -3.77 3.92
N TYR A 48 13.21 -3.39 2.92
CA TYR A 48 14.62 -3.78 2.85
C TYR A 48 15.43 -3.24 4.05
N LEU A 49 15.21 -1.97 4.41
CA LEU A 49 15.86 -1.35 5.56
C LEU A 49 15.49 -2.06 6.88
N LEU A 50 14.21 -2.38 7.06
CA LEU A 50 13.69 -3.10 8.23
C LEU A 50 14.17 -4.56 8.27
N ALA A 51 14.39 -5.20 7.11
CA ALA A 51 14.92 -6.55 7.04
C ALA A 51 16.42 -6.60 7.39
N ARG A 52 17.22 -5.62 6.96
CA ARG A 52 18.70 -5.68 7.06
C ARG A 52 19.32 -4.91 8.22
N LYS A 53 18.68 -3.85 8.71
CA LYS A 53 19.27 -3.01 9.76
C LYS A 53 18.53 -3.16 11.08
N ASN A 54 19.30 -3.14 12.16
CA ASN A 54 18.82 -2.98 13.52
C ASN A 54 19.29 -1.60 14.00
N PHE A 55 18.35 -0.68 14.22
CA PHE A 55 18.62 0.68 14.67
C PHE A 55 17.70 1.03 15.85
N PRO A 56 18.12 1.92 16.77
CA PRO A 56 17.27 2.36 17.86
C PRO A 56 16.00 3.01 17.30
N GLY A 57 14.82 2.52 17.70
CA GLY A 57 13.52 2.97 17.18
C GLY A 57 12.90 2.11 16.07
N LYS A 58 13.57 1.03 15.63
CA LYS A 58 13.01 0.08 14.66
C LYS A 58 11.62 -0.43 15.06
N SER A 59 11.44 -0.83 16.32
CA SER A 59 10.15 -1.32 16.83
C SER A 59 9.05 -0.26 16.81
N LEU A 60 9.41 1.02 16.94
CA LEU A 60 8.44 2.11 16.81
C LEU A 60 8.01 2.28 15.36
N VAL A 61 8.95 2.21 14.41
CA VAL A 61 8.65 2.27 12.98
C VAL A 61 7.77 1.09 12.55
N GLU A 62 8.12 -0.12 12.98
CA GLU A 62 7.29 -1.32 12.75
C GLU A 62 5.91 -1.14 13.37
N GLY A 63 5.82 -0.67 14.61
CA GLY A 63 4.56 -0.36 15.26
C GLY A 63 3.70 0.63 14.48
N VAL A 64 4.28 1.74 13.98
CA VAL A 64 3.57 2.75 13.19
C VAL A 64 3.04 2.18 11.87
N ILE A 65 3.81 1.32 11.21
CA ILE A 65 3.37 0.64 9.98
C ILE A 65 2.20 -0.29 10.28
N ASP A 66 2.17 -0.93 11.44
CA ASP A 66 1.15 -1.92 11.80
C ASP A 66 -0.13 -1.29 12.40
N ILE A 67 -0.10 -0.01 12.78
CA ILE A 67 -1.25 0.75 13.31
C ILE A 67 -2.55 0.55 12.49
N PRO A 68 -2.55 0.65 11.14
CA PRO A 68 -3.78 0.57 10.35
C PRO A 68 -4.53 -0.75 10.56
N MET A 69 -3.81 -1.84 10.83
CA MET A 69 -4.40 -3.17 11.05
C MET A 69 -5.08 -3.30 12.42
N MET A 70 -4.74 -2.43 13.37
CA MET A 70 -5.28 -2.43 14.74
C MET A 70 -6.48 -1.50 14.89
N ILE A 71 -6.66 -0.53 13.98
CA ILE A 71 -7.69 0.49 14.09
C ILE A 71 -8.97 0.03 13.37
N PRO A 72 -10.16 0.16 13.99
CA PRO A 72 -11.43 -0.04 13.28
C PRO A 72 -11.57 0.92 12.08
N HIS A 73 -12.04 0.44 10.93
CA HIS A 73 -12.12 1.22 9.68
C HIS A 73 -12.73 2.61 9.83
N VAL A 74 -13.83 2.74 10.58
CA VAL A 74 -14.50 4.03 10.83
C VAL A 74 -13.58 5.02 11.56
N VAL A 75 -12.82 4.53 12.54
CA VAL A 75 -11.86 5.35 13.30
C VAL A 75 -10.70 5.78 12.40
N ALA A 76 -10.21 4.87 11.54
CA ALA A 76 -9.17 5.20 10.56
C ALA A 76 -9.64 6.29 9.58
N GLY A 77 -10.88 6.20 9.09
CA GLY A 77 -11.48 7.22 8.22
C GLY A 77 -11.57 8.59 8.88
N ILE A 78 -12.04 8.66 10.13
CA ILE A 78 -12.12 9.93 10.88
C ILE A 78 -10.74 10.51 11.15
N ALA A 79 -9.77 9.66 11.53
CA ALA A 79 -8.39 10.08 11.76
C ALA A 79 -7.75 10.63 10.47
N LEU A 80 -7.91 9.92 9.34
CA LEU A 80 -7.44 10.36 8.04
C LEU A 80 -8.11 11.67 7.62
N TYR A 81 -9.42 11.80 7.80
CA TYR A 81 -10.14 13.04 7.51
C TYR A 81 -9.55 14.23 8.28
N GLY A 82 -9.31 14.06 9.59
CA GLY A 82 -8.70 15.12 10.42
C GLY A 82 -7.27 15.49 10.01
N VAL A 83 -6.51 14.57 9.43
CA VAL A 83 -5.14 14.82 8.95
C VAL A 83 -5.11 15.41 7.53
N LEU A 84 -6.05 14.99 6.68
CA LEU A 84 -6.16 15.36 5.26
C LEU A 84 -7.00 16.62 5.02
N MET A 85 -7.80 17.07 5.99
CA MET A 85 -8.54 18.34 5.88
C MET A 85 -7.60 19.53 5.69
N ARG A 86 -8.10 20.63 5.14
CA ARG A 86 -7.29 21.82 4.79
C ARG A 86 -6.49 22.40 5.96
N SER A 87 -6.98 22.27 7.19
CA SER A 87 -6.30 22.69 8.42
C SER A 87 -5.50 21.57 9.09
N GLY A 88 -5.48 20.37 8.50
CA GLY A 88 -4.76 19.20 8.97
C GLY A 88 -3.27 19.27 8.63
N VAL A 89 -2.47 18.47 9.34
CA VAL A 89 -1.01 18.45 9.23
C VAL A 89 -0.54 18.09 7.81
N ILE A 90 -1.28 17.24 7.11
CA ILE A 90 -1.01 16.87 5.72
C ILE A 90 -1.81 17.74 4.76
N GLY A 91 -3.08 18.04 5.06
CA GLY A 91 -3.90 18.83 4.13
C GLY A 91 -3.45 20.28 3.96
N ALA A 92 -2.92 20.94 5.00
CA ALA A 92 -2.45 22.32 4.93
C ALA A 92 -1.33 22.55 3.90
N PRO A 93 -0.21 21.79 3.90
CA PRO A 93 0.83 21.97 2.89
C PRO A 93 0.37 21.61 1.47
N PHE A 94 -0.55 20.66 1.31
CA PHE A 94 -1.10 20.32 -0.01
C PHE A 94 -2.08 21.38 -0.53
N ASP A 95 -2.86 22.02 0.35
CA ASP A 95 -3.75 23.13 0.00
C ASP A 95 -2.93 24.36 -0.48
N MET A 96 -1.77 24.62 0.15
CA MET A 96 -0.83 25.64 -0.33
C MET A 96 -0.28 25.35 -1.74
N LEU A 97 -0.24 24.08 -2.14
CA LEU A 97 0.14 23.63 -3.49
C LEU A 97 -1.06 23.55 -4.45
N GLY A 98 -2.26 23.93 -4.01
CA GLY A 98 -3.50 23.88 -4.79
C GLY A 98 -4.08 22.47 -4.95
N VAL A 99 -3.62 21.50 -4.17
CA VAL A 99 -4.10 20.10 -4.22
C VAL A 99 -5.15 19.88 -3.14
N THR A 100 -6.39 19.67 -3.56
CA THR A 100 -7.47 19.27 -2.64
C THR A 100 -7.36 17.78 -2.33
N LEU A 101 -7.39 17.41 -1.05
CA LEU A 101 -7.33 16.01 -0.60
C LEU A 101 -8.69 15.49 -0.10
N VAL A 102 -9.53 16.36 0.46
CA VAL A 102 -10.88 15.98 0.93
C VAL A 102 -11.83 15.89 -0.26
N ASP A 103 -12.67 14.85 -0.29
CA ASP A 103 -13.63 14.57 -1.37
C ASP A 103 -13.00 14.53 -2.77
N ALA A 104 -11.71 14.19 -2.84
CA ALA A 104 -10.91 14.15 -4.05
C ALA A 104 -10.27 12.77 -4.26
N PHE A 105 -9.95 12.45 -5.51
CA PHE A 105 -9.28 11.20 -5.89
C PHE A 105 -7.97 10.97 -5.12
N SER A 106 -7.20 12.04 -4.87
CA SER A 106 -5.97 12.01 -4.06
C SER A 106 -6.22 11.54 -2.63
N GLY A 107 -7.32 11.94 -2.00
CA GLY A 107 -7.71 11.49 -0.67
C GLY A 107 -8.03 10.00 -0.63
N ILE A 108 -8.75 9.51 -1.65
CA ILE A 108 -9.05 8.07 -1.81
C ILE A 108 -7.74 7.28 -1.91
N VAL A 109 -6.80 7.73 -2.76
CA VAL A 109 -5.49 7.10 -2.92
C VAL A 109 -4.72 7.06 -1.60
N LEU A 110 -4.70 8.16 -0.84
CA LEU A 110 -4.00 8.23 0.45
C LEU A 110 -4.65 7.34 1.52
N ALA A 111 -5.99 7.27 1.55
CA ALA A 111 -6.70 6.40 2.46
C ALA A 111 -6.42 4.92 2.17
N MET A 112 -6.53 4.53 0.89
CA MET A 112 -6.18 3.18 0.44
C MET A 112 -4.71 2.86 0.73
N LEU A 113 -3.80 3.82 0.54
CA LEU A 113 -2.38 3.66 0.84
C LEU A 113 -2.18 3.37 2.32
N PHE A 114 -2.75 4.20 3.21
CA PHE A 114 -2.62 4.02 4.65
C PHE A 114 -3.09 2.62 5.10
N MET A 115 -4.19 2.13 4.53
CA MET A 115 -4.76 0.84 4.91
C MET A 115 -4.04 -0.37 4.28
N SER A 116 -3.50 -0.21 3.07
CA SER A 116 -2.89 -1.31 2.30
C SER A 116 -1.37 -1.43 2.43
N LEU A 117 -0.68 -0.33 2.81
CA LEU A 117 0.77 -0.28 2.99
C LEU A 117 1.34 -1.41 3.88
N PRO A 118 0.73 -1.78 5.02
CA PRO A 118 1.34 -2.75 5.93
C PRO A 118 1.49 -4.12 5.26
N TYR A 119 0.49 -4.54 4.48
CA TYR A 119 0.49 -5.81 3.74
C TYR A 119 1.68 -5.90 2.77
N LEU A 120 1.96 -4.82 2.02
CA LEU A 120 3.09 -4.81 1.10
C LEU A 120 4.42 -4.81 1.86
N VAL A 121 4.56 -3.93 2.86
CA VAL A 121 5.81 -3.76 3.61
C VAL A 121 6.18 -5.04 4.34
N ASP A 122 5.23 -5.71 4.98
CA ASP A 122 5.47 -6.95 5.73
C ASP A 122 5.84 -8.11 4.81
N THR A 123 5.10 -8.28 3.72
CA THR A 123 5.38 -9.35 2.76
C THR A 123 6.74 -9.14 2.08
N ALA A 124 7.05 -7.89 1.71
CA ALA A 124 8.36 -7.54 1.15
C ALA A 124 9.49 -7.73 2.17
N ARG A 125 9.27 -7.35 3.44
CA ARG A 125 10.23 -7.49 4.54
C ARG A 125 10.58 -8.96 4.75
N GLU A 126 9.58 -9.83 4.80
CA GLU A 126 9.78 -11.27 4.92
C GLU A 126 10.48 -11.85 3.68
N GLY A 127 10.13 -11.34 2.49
CA GLY A 127 10.85 -11.64 1.25
C GLY A 127 12.34 -11.30 1.30
N PHE A 128 12.70 -10.15 1.87
CA PHE A 128 14.12 -9.81 2.05
C PHE A 128 14.76 -10.66 3.15
N ARG A 129 14.06 -10.99 4.24
CA ARG A 129 14.59 -11.87 5.30
C ARG A 129 14.90 -13.27 4.81
N SER A 130 14.14 -13.80 3.85
CA SER A 130 14.39 -15.13 3.28
C SER A 130 15.61 -15.20 2.35
N VAL A 131 16.09 -14.06 1.84
CA VAL A 131 17.33 -13.99 1.05
C VAL A 131 18.55 -14.12 1.96
N ASP A 132 19.38 -15.14 1.72
CA ASP A 132 20.62 -15.38 2.46
C ASP A 132 21.57 -14.17 2.34
N GLU A 133 21.91 -13.58 3.50
CA GLU A 133 22.84 -12.45 3.61
C GLU A 133 24.24 -12.77 3.03
N ARG A 134 24.62 -14.05 2.97
CA ARG A 134 25.87 -14.48 2.33
C ARG A 134 25.93 -14.07 0.86
N LEU A 135 24.81 -14.09 0.13
CA LEU A 135 24.77 -13.67 -1.27
C LEU A 135 25.06 -12.17 -1.40
N GLU A 136 24.55 -11.36 -0.47
CA GLU A 136 24.84 -9.92 -0.41
C GLU A 136 26.31 -9.66 -0.06
N ASN A 137 26.85 -10.41 0.91
CA ASN A 137 28.25 -10.30 1.30
C ASN A 137 29.21 -10.69 0.17
N VAL A 138 28.92 -11.77 -0.57
CA VAL A 138 29.70 -12.17 -1.76
C VAL A 138 29.67 -11.08 -2.82
N SER A 139 28.50 -10.51 -3.10
CA SER A 139 28.36 -9.40 -4.05
C SER A 139 29.22 -8.20 -3.64
N ARG A 140 29.24 -7.84 -2.35
CA ARG A 140 30.05 -6.73 -1.83
C ARG A 140 31.56 -7.03 -1.88
N SER A 141 31.97 -8.27 -1.60
CA SER A 141 33.37 -8.70 -1.73
C SER A 141 33.88 -8.64 -3.17
N LEU A 142 33.00 -8.78 -4.17
CA LEU A 142 33.31 -8.58 -5.59
C LEU A 142 33.35 -7.10 -6.00
N GLY A 143 33.32 -6.16 -5.04
CA GLY A 143 33.41 -4.73 -5.28
C GLY A 143 32.07 -4.03 -5.59
N ALA A 144 30.94 -4.73 -5.46
CA ALA A 144 29.64 -4.11 -5.67
C ALA A 144 29.29 -3.12 -4.54
N SER A 145 28.73 -1.97 -4.91
CA SER A 145 28.18 -1.02 -3.93
C SER A 145 26.88 -1.55 -3.31
N PRO A 146 26.46 -1.07 -2.12
CA PRO A 146 25.21 -1.52 -1.49
C PRO A 146 23.97 -1.40 -2.39
N TRP A 147 23.90 -0.34 -3.21
CA TRP A 147 22.83 -0.16 -4.19
C TRP A 147 22.89 -1.19 -5.33
N GLN A 148 24.10 -1.53 -5.80
CA GLN A 148 24.27 -2.58 -6.81
C GLN A 148 23.89 -3.95 -6.26
N THR A 149 24.28 -4.26 -5.03
CA THR A 149 23.88 -5.50 -4.34
C THR A 149 22.37 -5.58 -4.16
N PHE A 150 21.73 -4.51 -3.70
CA PHE A 150 20.26 -4.45 -3.61
C PHE A 150 19.61 -4.73 -4.97
N ARG A 151 20.00 -4.00 -6.02
CA ARG A 151 19.34 -4.08 -7.33
C ARG A 151 19.61 -5.39 -8.07
N ARG A 152 20.78 -6.02 -7.87
CA ARG A 152 21.20 -7.21 -8.61
C ARG A 152 21.02 -8.52 -7.85
N VAL A 153 20.92 -8.47 -6.51
CA VAL A 153 20.84 -9.66 -5.66
C VAL A 153 19.56 -9.64 -4.83
N SER A 154 19.44 -8.69 -3.91
CA SER A 154 18.34 -8.69 -2.92
C SER A 154 16.97 -8.53 -3.58
N PHE A 155 16.81 -7.55 -4.47
CA PHE A 155 15.54 -7.23 -5.11
C PHE A 155 15.06 -8.34 -6.06
N PRO A 156 15.88 -8.91 -6.98
CA PRO A 156 15.45 -10.02 -7.82
C PRO A 156 15.10 -11.28 -7.03
N LEU A 157 15.84 -11.60 -5.97
CA LEU A 157 15.59 -12.78 -5.15
C LEU A 157 14.32 -12.63 -4.28
N ALA A 158 14.05 -11.41 -3.80
CA ALA A 158 12.83 -11.11 -3.03
C ALA A 158 11.61 -10.77 -3.93
N PHE A 159 11.77 -10.75 -5.26
CA PHE A 159 10.76 -10.22 -6.19
C PHE A 159 9.41 -10.94 -6.07
N SER A 160 9.41 -12.26 -5.93
CA SER A 160 8.17 -13.03 -5.77
C SER A 160 7.37 -12.60 -4.54
N SER A 161 8.05 -12.36 -3.41
CA SER A 161 7.40 -11.87 -2.19
C SER A 161 6.92 -10.43 -2.35
N ILE A 162 7.70 -9.56 -2.98
CA ILE A 162 7.29 -8.18 -3.26
C ILE A 162 6.05 -8.15 -4.15
N TYR A 163 6.02 -8.98 -5.21
CA TYR A 163 4.88 -9.11 -6.11
C TYR A 163 3.62 -9.59 -5.39
N ASN A 164 3.75 -10.61 -4.53
CA ASN A 164 2.65 -11.07 -3.68
C ASN A 164 2.17 -9.97 -2.73
N GLY A 165 3.10 -9.19 -2.14
CA GLY A 165 2.77 -8.03 -1.30
C GLY A 165 1.99 -6.96 -2.06
N CYS A 166 2.34 -6.69 -3.32
CA CYS A 166 1.59 -5.79 -4.19
C CYS A 166 0.17 -6.30 -4.45
N ILE A 167 0.00 -7.59 -4.71
CA ILE A 167 -1.33 -8.19 -4.92
C ILE A 167 -2.18 -8.06 -3.65
N LEU A 168 -1.62 -8.38 -2.48
CA LEU A 168 -2.33 -8.28 -1.20
C LEU A 168 -2.73 -6.83 -0.90
N ALA A 169 -1.82 -5.88 -1.08
CA ALA A 169 -2.11 -4.45 -0.90
C ALA A 169 -3.19 -3.96 -1.87
N TRP A 170 -3.13 -4.37 -3.13
CA TRP A 170 -4.12 -4.01 -4.14
C TRP A 170 -5.50 -4.60 -3.82
N ALA A 171 -5.57 -5.89 -3.47
CA ALA A 171 -6.81 -6.55 -3.06
C ALA A 171 -7.42 -5.90 -1.81
N ARG A 172 -6.56 -5.54 -0.85
CA ARG A 172 -6.97 -4.82 0.36
C ARG A 172 -7.51 -3.42 0.05
N GLY A 173 -6.90 -2.71 -0.89
CA GLY A 173 -7.38 -1.42 -1.33
C GLY A 173 -8.75 -1.50 -2.01
N ILE A 174 -9.00 -2.56 -2.78
CA ILE A 174 -10.30 -2.75 -3.47
C ILE A 174 -11.43 -3.05 -2.50
N SER A 175 -11.10 -3.67 -1.35
CA SER A 175 -12.09 -3.97 -0.33
C SER A 175 -12.44 -2.79 0.57
N GLU A 176 -11.78 -1.63 0.43
CA GLU A 176 -12.16 -0.36 1.08
C GLU A 176 -13.14 0.43 0.20
#